data_AF-A0A7L5JLZ2-F1
#
_entry.id   AF-A0A7L5JLZ2-F1
#
_cell.length_a   1.000
_cell.length_b   1.000
_cell.length_c   1.000
_cell.angle_alpha   90.00
_cell.angle_beta   90.00
_cell.angle_gamma   90.00
#
_symmetry.space_group_name_H-M   'P 1'
#
loop_
_entity.id
_entity.type
_entity.pdbx_description
1 polymer ?
#
loop_
_entity_poly.entity_id
_entity_poly.type
_entity_poly.pdbx_seq_one_letter_code
_entity_poly.pdbx_strand_id
1 'polypeptide(L)' 'MIITLHAAKRFLERVIGKTEFTNKDLELANAYLTKVLKNVVPTSVAKSFALPGFENQFYVVHKHNAIITIIPKRD' A
#
# COMPACT_ATOMS: atom_id res chain seq x y z
N MET A 1 -11.14 -0.97 -3.76
CA MET A 1 -10.42 -0.77 -2.49
C MET A 1 -10.09 0.71 -2.35
N ILE A 2 -10.40 1.32 -1.21
CA ILE A 2 -10.05 2.72 -0.91
C ILE A 2 -8.61 2.75 -0.41
N ILE A 3 -7.79 3.66 -0.93
CA ILE A 3 -6.41 3.83 -0.49
C ILE A 3 -6.35 5.05 0.42
N THR A 4 -5.95 4.84 1.66
CA THR A 4 -5.82 5.94 2.60
C THR A 4 -4.58 6.77 2.30
N LEU A 5 -4.61 8.06 2.64
CA LEU A 5 -3.44 8.93 2.56
C LEU A 5 -2.27 8.37 3.38
N HIS A 6 -2.57 7.71 4.51
CA HIS A 6 -1.56 7.05 5.33
C HIS A 6 -0.85 5.93 4.55
N ALA A 7 -1.59 5.10 3.82
CA ALA A 7 -1.00 4.03 3.02
C ALA A 7 -0.08 4.56 1.90
N ALA A 8 -0.49 5.63 1.21
CA ALA A 8 0.33 6.28 0.19
C ALA A 8 1.63 6.86 0.76
N LYS A 9 1.56 7.51 1.93
CA LYS A 9 2.76 7.98 2.65
C LYS A 9 3.69 6.81 3.00
N ARG A 10 3.15 5.73 3.56
CA ARG A 10 3.95 4.54 3.92
C ARG A 10 4.58 3.85 2.72
N PHE A 11 3.93 3.87 1.56
CA PHE A 11 4.52 3.39 0.32
C PHE A 11 5.77 4.19 -0.05
N LEU A 12 5.67 5.52 -0.05
CA LEU A 12 6.80 6.40 -0.37
C LEU A 12 7.95 6.21 0.63
N GLU A 13 7.65 6.19 1.92
CA GLU A 13 8.66 6.06 2.98
C GLU A 13 9.34 4.68 2.98
N ARG A 14 8.56 3.60 2.87
CA ARG A 14 9.05 2.23 3.14
C ARG A 14 9.41 1.45 1.89
N VAL A 15 8.69 1.65 0.80
CA VAL A 15 8.90 0.90 -0.45
C VAL A 15 9.80 1.69 -1.39
N ILE A 16 9.59 3.00 -1.51
CA ILE A 16 10.41 3.87 -2.38
C ILE A 16 11.65 4.40 -1.63
N GLY A 17 11.62 4.47 -0.29
CA GLY A 17 12.72 5.02 0.50
C GLY A 17 12.79 6.56 0.49
N LYS A 18 11.68 7.23 0.13
CA LYS A 18 11.59 8.69 0.05
C LYS A 18 10.97 9.25 1.32
N THR A 19 11.79 9.91 2.15
CA THR A 19 11.36 10.54 3.42
C THR A 19 10.78 11.93 3.25
N GLU A 20 11.17 12.64 2.18
CA GLU A 20 10.65 13.96 1.82
C GLU A 20 9.89 13.85 0.50
N PHE A 21 8.59 14.11 0.52
CA PHE A 21 7.72 13.97 -0.65
C PHE A 21 6.75 15.15 -0.76
N THR A 22 6.43 15.49 -2.01
CA THR A 22 5.46 16.53 -2.35
C THR A 22 4.03 15.96 -2.38
N ASN A 23 3.03 16.84 -2.43
CA ASN A 23 1.65 16.41 -2.67
C ASN A 23 1.50 15.64 -3.99
N LYS A 24 2.27 16.01 -5.02
CA LYS A 24 2.28 15.32 -6.31
C LYS A 24 2.82 13.89 -6.19
N ASP A 25 3.84 13.66 -5.37
CA ASP A 25 4.35 12.32 -5.09
C ASP A 25 3.27 11.46 -4.41
N LEU A 26 2.46 12.04 -3.51
CA LEU A 26 1.36 11.34 -2.85
C LEU A 26 0.24 10.97 -3.83
N GLU A 27 -0.11 11.87 -4.75
CA GLU A 27 -1.09 11.58 -5.80
C GLU A 27 -0.60 10.46 -6.72
N LEU A 28 0.67 10.49 -7.11
CA LEU A 28 1.29 9.43 -7.92
C LEU A 28 1.32 8.10 -7.18
N ALA A 29 1.70 8.08 -5.90
CA ALA A 29 1.68 6.88 -5.08
C ALA A 29 0.27 6.30 -4.95
N ASN A 30 -0.73 7.16 -4.75
CA ASN A 30 -2.12 6.76 -4.64
C ASN A 30 -2.65 6.19 -5.97
N ALA A 31 -2.36 6.85 -7.09
CA ALA A 31 -2.71 6.38 -8.43
C ALA A 31 -2.05 5.03 -8.75
N TYR A 32 -0.76 4.89 -8.43
CA TYR A 32 -0.02 3.63 -8.59
C TYR A 32 -0.66 2.50 -7.79
N LEU A 33 -0.84 2.69 -6.48
CA LEU A 33 -1.44 1.68 -5.61
C LEU A 33 -2.87 1.34 -6.05
N THR A 34 -3.64 2.32 -6.51
CA THR A 34 -5.00 2.09 -7.05
C THR A 34 -4.97 1.19 -8.28
N LYS A 35 -4.01 1.40 -9.19
CA LYS A 35 -3.83 0.58 -10.38
C LYS A 35 -3.39 -0.84 -10.02
N VAL A 36 -2.39 -0.97 -9.14
CA VAL A 36 -1.82 -2.26 -8.72
C VAL A 36 -2.86 -3.11 -7.98
N LEU A 37 -3.67 -2.47 -7.15
CA LEU A 37 -4.61 -3.16 -6.26
C LEU A 37 -6.04 -3.25 -6.83
N LYS A 38 -6.23 -2.80 -8.08
CA LYS A 38 -7.53 -2.82 -8.77
C LYS A 38 -8.17 -4.20 -8.82
N ASN A 39 -7.35 -5.24 -9.00
CA ASN A 39 -7.79 -6.64 -9.14
C ASN A 39 -7.65 -7.44 -7.84
N VAL A 40 -7.23 -6.81 -6.74
CA VAL A 40 -7.11 -7.48 -5.44
C VAL A 40 -8.46 -7.45 -4.75
N VAL A 41 -9.04 -8.64 -4.55
CA VAL A 41 -10.29 -8.81 -3.81
C VAL A 41 -9.96 -9.19 -2.36
N PRO A 42 -10.21 -8.31 -1.38
CA PRO A 42 -9.96 -8.64 0.02
C PRO A 42 -11.02 -9.64 0.49
N THR A 43 -10.60 -10.83 0.94
CA THR A 43 -11.51 -11.82 1.54
C THR A 43 -11.77 -11.46 3.02
N SER A 44 -13.03 -11.57 3.44
CA SER A 44 -13.71 -10.71 4.43
C SER A 44 -13.31 -10.70 5.92
N VAL A 45 -12.13 -11.15 6.39
CA VAL A 45 -11.86 -11.16 7.86
C VAL A 45 -10.50 -10.57 8.28
N ALA A 46 -9.78 -9.94 7.34
CA ALA A 46 -8.41 -9.41 7.50
C ALA A 46 -7.33 -10.49 7.45
N LYS A 47 -6.20 -10.17 6.80
CA LYS A 47 -4.90 -10.79 7.12
C LYS A 47 -3.67 -10.08 6.61
N SER A 48 -3.82 -8.99 5.83
CA SER A 48 -2.77 -8.47 4.96
C SER A 48 -2.51 -9.39 3.76
N PHE A 49 -2.09 -8.81 2.65
CA PHE A 49 -1.72 -9.54 1.44
C PHE A 49 -0.38 -9.01 0.93
N ALA A 50 0.32 -9.82 0.13
CA ALA A 50 1.61 -9.42 -0.41
C ALA A 50 1.43 -8.23 -1.37
N LEU A 51 2.26 -7.18 -1.23
CA LEU A 51 2.19 -6.05 -2.15
C LEU A 51 2.59 -6.51 -3.56
N PRO A 52 1.72 -6.40 -4.58
CA PRO A 52 2.08 -6.87 -5.91
C PRO A 52 3.26 -6.08 -6.48
N GLY A 53 4.20 -6.77 -7.11
CA GLY A 53 5.51 -6.23 -7.53
C GLY A 53 6.56 -6.15 -6.43
N PHE A 54 6.17 -6.37 -5.16
CA PHE A 54 7.08 -6.43 -4.02
C PHE A 54 6.71 -7.56 -3.06
N GLU A 55 6.26 -8.68 -3.63
CA GLU A 55 5.57 -9.73 -2.89
C GLU A 55 6.46 -10.36 -1.83
N ASN A 56 7.78 -10.32 -2.00
CA ASN A 56 8.75 -10.90 -1.06
C ASN A 56 9.18 -9.92 0.04
N GLN A 57 8.87 -8.63 -0.09
CA GLN A 57 9.42 -7.58 0.78
C GLN A 57 8.36 -6.85 1.60
N PHE A 58 7.11 -6.75 1.12
CA PHE A 58 6.08 -5.97 1.81
C PHE A 58 4.72 -6.65 1.87
N TYR A 59 4.00 -6.37 2.96
CA TYR A 59 2.59 -6.67 3.15
C TYR A 59 1.76 -5.39 3.13
N VAL A 60 0.61 -5.46 2.45
CA VAL A 60 -0.44 -4.45 2.47
C VAL A 60 -1.46 -4.83 3.53
N VAL A 61 -1.61 -4.00 4.55
CA VAL A 61 -2.60 -4.18 5.60
C VAL A 61 -3.86 -3.43 5.22
N HIS A 62 -4.97 -4.16 5.13
CA HIS A 62 -6.29 -3.61 4.84
C HIS A 62 -7.27 -3.92 5.98
N LYS A 63 -8.26 -3.05 6.15
CA LYS A 63 -9.40 -3.24 7.05
C LYS A 63 -10.66 -2.90 6.27
N HIS A 64 -11.62 -3.82 6.25
CA HIS A 64 -12.76 -3.76 5.34
C HIS A 64 -12.27 -3.58 3.88
N ASN A 65 -12.80 -2.59 3.16
CA ASN A 65 -12.44 -2.26 1.79
C ASN A 65 -11.36 -1.16 1.69
N ALA A 66 -10.62 -0.86 2.77
CA ALA A 66 -9.62 0.21 2.80
C ALA A 66 -8.22 -0.29 3.16
N ILE A 67 -7.21 0.18 2.43
CA ILE A 67 -5.80 -0.06 2.73
C ILE A 67 -5.34 0.97 3.75
N ILE A 68 -4.90 0.48 4.91
CA ILE A 68 -4.48 1.32 6.01
C ILE A 68 -2.98 1.59 5.93
N THR A 69 -2.16 0.55 5.72
CA THR A 69 -0.71 0.69 5.80
C THR A 69 0.03 -0.37 5.00
N ILE A 70 1.32 -0.14 4.77
CA ILE A 70 2.24 -1.07 4.12
C ILE A 70 3.39 -1.31 5.08
N ILE A 71 3.67 -2.58 5.39
CA ILE A 71 4.72 -2.99 6.34
C ILE A 71 5.72 -3.90 5.65
N PRO A 72 7.02 -3.85 6.00
CA PRO A 72 7.97 -4.83 5.51
C PRO A 72 7.63 -6.23 6.04
N LYS A 73 7.93 -7.26 5.25
CA LYS A 73 8.02 -8.63 5.77
C LYS A 73 9.22 -8.66 6.70
N ARG A 74 9.00 -8.98 7.96
CA ARG A 74 10.10 -9.37 8.85
C ARG A 74 10.30 -10.87 8.64
N ASP A 75 11.54 -11.28 8.36
CA ASP A 75 11.97 -12.67 8.54
C ASP A 75 11.67 -13.15 9.97
#